data_AF-A0A091B648-F1
#
_entry.id   AF-A0A091B648-F1
#
_cell.length_a   1.000
_cell.length_b   1.000
_cell.length_c   1.000
_cell.angle_alpha   90.00
_cell.angle_beta   90.00
_cell.angle_gamma   90.00
#
_symmetry.space_group_name_H-M   'P 1'
#
loop_
_entity.id
_entity.type
_entity.pdbx_description
1 polymer ?
#
loop_
_entity_poly.entity_id
_entity_poly.type
_entity_poly.pdbx_seq_one_letter_code
_entity_poly.pdbx_strand_id
1 'polypeptide(L)'
;MDTFPEPFTLSNPSAGTPTARRGFRVPFGLREGRVWAPGEVAKGLGCGCVCPACHAPLIAKAQTSRRRRPHFAHLTDTHCETGRETGIHLRAKQLIVERAELLTPAWNGDRLDMPNPAQARDDEGRIHVGSRVDFPAMQRRLADVEAERQIGGFRPDLVAQDDDGELLIEIRVTHAVDD
;
A
#
# COMPACT_ATOMS: atom_id res chain seq x y z
N MET A 1 2.45 30.68 5.44
CA MET A 1 2.10 30.02 6.72
C MET A 1 1.99 28.57 6.37
N ASP A 2 3.09 27.85 6.60
CA ASP A 2 3.27 26.46 6.18
C ASP A 2 2.38 25.55 7.03
N THR A 3 1.28 25.09 6.46
CA THR A 3 0.46 24.03 7.03
C THR A 3 1.21 22.72 6.88
N PHE A 4 1.96 22.35 7.92
CA PHE A 4 2.43 20.98 8.08
C PHE A 4 1.20 20.06 8.14
N PRO A 5 1.09 19.03 7.29
CA PRO A 5 0.04 18.03 7.44
C PRO A 5 0.23 17.29 8.77
N GLU A 6 -0.87 17.14 9.52
CA GLU A 6 -0.96 16.47 10.81
C GLU A 6 -0.27 15.09 10.82
N PRO A 7 0.28 14.64 11.96
CA PRO A 7 0.93 13.33 12.06
C PRO A 7 -0.09 12.22 11.78
N PHE A 8 0.23 11.42 10.77
CA PHE A 8 -0.49 10.22 10.39
C PHE A 8 -0.66 9.25 11.58
N THR A 9 -1.90 9.05 12.03
CA THR A 9 -2.27 8.10 13.09
C THR A 9 -2.95 6.87 12.52
N LEU A 10 -2.36 5.70 12.75
CA LEU A 10 -2.92 4.39 12.40
C LEU A 10 -3.31 3.60 13.65
N SER A 11 -4.48 2.97 13.61
CA SER A 11 -4.91 1.97 14.59
C SER A 11 -4.99 0.61 13.92
N ASN A 12 -4.43 -0.44 14.54
CA ASN A 12 -4.42 -1.81 14.01
C ASN A 12 -5.11 -2.76 15.03
N PRO A 13 -5.94 -3.73 14.60
CA PRO A 13 -6.56 -4.71 15.49
C PRO A 13 -5.66 -5.90 15.84
N SER A 14 -6.02 -6.60 16.93
CA SER A 14 -5.21 -7.51 17.75
C SER A 14 -4.82 -8.87 17.13
N ALA A 15 -3.69 -9.40 17.64
CA ALA A 15 -2.91 -10.54 17.16
C ALA A 15 -3.42 -11.94 17.55
N GLY A 16 -3.06 -12.95 16.73
CA GLY A 16 -3.15 -14.39 17.00
C GLY A 16 -1.78 -15.06 17.25
N THR A 17 -1.80 -16.26 17.83
CA THR A 17 -0.71 -17.00 18.50
C THR A 17 0.42 -17.53 17.59
N PRO A 18 1.71 -17.56 18.02
CA PRO A 18 2.84 -17.76 17.12
C PRO A 18 3.42 -19.18 17.08
N THR A 19 3.95 -19.58 15.92
CA THR A 19 4.96 -20.66 15.80
C THR A 19 6.30 -20.07 15.36
N ALA A 20 7.40 -20.60 15.90
CA ALA A 20 8.75 -20.04 15.75
C ALA A 20 9.26 -20.14 14.30
N ARG A 21 9.04 -19.07 13.53
CA ARG A 21 9.65 -18.84 12.22
C ARG A 21 10.66 -17.70 12.33
N ARG A 22 11.80 -17.83 11.64
CA ARG A 22 12.81 -16.76 11.51
C ARG A 22 12.10 -15.45 11.17
N GLY A 23 12.21 -14.45 12.04
CA GLY A 23 11.45 -13.20 11.93
C GLY A 23 11.44 -12.64 10.51
N PHE A 24 10.24 -12.39 9.98
CA PHE A 24 10.04 -11.84 8.65
C PHE A 24 10.81 -10.54 8.50
N ARG A 25 11.50 -10.39 7.37
CA ARG A 25 12.29 -9.18 7.07
C ARG A 25 11.34 -8.04 6.74
N VAL A 26 11.45 -6.96 7.48
CA VAL A 26 10.62 -5.77 7.29
C VAL A 26 11.27 -4.89 6.21
N PRO A 27 10.60 -4.59 5.09
CA PRO A 27 11.20 -3.83 3.99
C PRO A 27 11.21 -2.32 4.27
N PHE A 28 10.31 -1.82 5.12
CA PHE A 28 10.19 -0.41 5.44
C PHE A 28 9.93 -0.21 6.94
N GLY A 29 10.65 0.73 7.56
CA GLY A 29 10.55 1.05 8.98
C GLY A 29 9.86 2.39 9.20
N LEU A 30 9.12 2.54 10.29
CA LEU A 30 8.47 3.79 10.68
C LEU A 30 9.39 4.60 11.58
N ARG A 31 9.52 5.90 11.32
CA ARG A 31 10.22 6.86 12.18
C ARG A 31 9.58 8.23 12.03
N GLU A 32 9.17 8.82 13.15
CA GLU A 32 8.60 10.19 13.19
C GLU A 32 7.41 10.34 12.22
N GLY A 33 6.48 9.37 12.23
CA GLY A 33 5.30 9.38 11.36
C GLY A 33 5.57 9.07 9.89
N ARG A 34 6.84 8.89 9.49
CA ARG A 34 7.24 8.62 8.11
C ARG A 34 7.83 7.23 7.95
N VAL A 35 7.50 6.59 6.84
CA VAL A 35 7.97 5.25 6.47
C VAL A 35 9.21 5.38 5.58
N TRP A 36 10.27 4.66 5.94
CA TRP A 36 11.58 4.76 5.32
C TRP A 36 12.09 3.41 4.84
N ALA A 37 12.81 3.40 3.72
CA ALA A 37 13.59 2.26 3.28
C ALA A 37 14.92 2.19 4.06
N PRO A 38 15.53 1.00 4.21
CA PRO A 38 16.78 0.85 4.96
C PRO A 38 17.93 1.69 4.39
N GLY A 39 17.93 1.94 3.08
CA GLY A 39 18.96 2.77 2.42
C GLY A 39 18.80 4.28 2.64
N GLU A 40 17.66 4.72 3.16
CA GLU A 40 17.34 6.14 3.39
C GLU A 40 17.60 6.57 4.85
N VAL A 41 18.08 5.65 5.69
CA VAL A 41 18.31 5.87 7.12
C VAL A 41 19.72 5.49 7.53
N ALA A 42 20.13 5.95 8.71
CA ALA A 42 21.39 5.51 9.32
C ALA A 42 21.41 3.98 9.50
N LYS A 43 22.59 3.38 9.42
CA LYS A 43 22.73 1.92 9.51
C LYS A 43 22.56 1.42 10.96
N GLY A 44 22.14 0.17 11.10
CA GLY A 44 22.04 -0.50 12.38
C GLY A 44 20.95 0.11 13.29
N LEU A 45 21.25 0.15 14.58
CA LEU A 45 20.36 0.74 15.61
C LEU A 45 20.25 2.27 15.50
N GLY A 46 21.22 2.92 14.87
CA GLY A 46 21.19 4.37 14.65
C GLY A 46 20.04 4.82 13.73
N CYS A 47 19.34 3.90 13.06
CA CYS A 47 18.19 4.25 12.23
C CYS A 47 17.04 4.86 13.05
N GLY A 48 16.85 4.47 14.31
CA GLY A 48 15.73 4.90 15.14
C GLY A 48 14.35 4.47 14.61
N CYS A 49 14.29 3.47 13.73
CA CYS A 49 13.04 3.01 13.14
C CYS A 49 12.37 1.95 14.02
N VAL A 50 11.04 1.89 13.95
CA VAL A 50 10.19 0.85 14.57
C VAL A 50 9.43 0.08 13.50
N CYS A 51 8.99 -1.13 13.85
CA CYS A 51 8.15 -1.95 12.98
C CYS A 51 6.79 -1.28 12.79
N PRO A 52 6.30 -1.07 11.56
CA PRO A 52 5.00 -0.46 11.35
C PRO A 52 3.81 -1.29 11.86
N ALA A 53 4.00 -2.59 12.11
CA ALA A 53 2.97 -3.46 12.64
C ALA A 53 3.00 -3.59 14.17
N CYS A 54 4.14 -4.05 14.72
CA CYS A 54 4.25 -4.32 16.16
C CYS A 54 4.92 -3.20 16.96
N HIS A 55 5.38 -2.13 16.32
CA HIS A 55 6.07 -0.98 16.93
C HIS A 55 7.38 -1.32 17.67
N ALA A 56 7.89 -2.55 17.55
CA ALA A 56 9.17 -2.92 18.14
C ALA A 56 10.36 -2.27 17.41
N PRO A 57 11.47 -1.97 18.11
CA PRO A 57 12.65 -1.38 17.50
C PRO A 57 13.25 -2.24 16.37
N LEU A 58 13.69 -1.57 15.31
CA LEU A 58 14.31 -2.18 14.14
C LEU A 58 15.80 -1.84 14.04
N ILE A 59 16.53 -2.73 13.36
CA ILE A 59 17.93 -2.58 12.97
C ILE A 59 17.97 -2.47 11.44
N ALA A 60 18.44 -1.34 10.92
CA ALA A 60 18.60 -1.14 9.48
C ALA A 60 19.79 -1.95 8.93
N LYS A 61 19.52 -3.01 8.19
CA LYS A 61 20.53 -3.81 7.47
C LYS A 61 20.68 -3.31 6.04
N ALA A 62 21.06 -2.04 5.90
CA ALA A 62 21.31 -1.39 4.62
C ALA A 62 22.62 -1.90 4.02
N GLN A 63 22.54 -2.58 2.87
CA GLN A 63 23.70 -3.08 2.10
C GLN A 63 24.71 -3.87 2.96
N THR A 64 24.27 -4.96 3.59
CA THR A 64 25.18 -5.89 4.27
C THR A 64 25.95 -6.80 3.31
N SER A 65 25.45 -6.98 2.07
CA SER A 65 26.19 -7.59 0.96
C SER A 65 25.52 -7.28 -0.38
N ARG A 66 26.25 -7.40 -1.51
CA ARG A 66 25.66 -7.27 -2.87
C ARG A 66 24.59 -8.33 -3.18
N ARG A 67 24.51 -9.40 -2.39
CA ARG A 67 23.57 -10.53 -2.58
C ARG A 67 22.29 -10.41 -1.74
N ARG A 68 22.19 -9.45 -0.82
CA ARG A 68 21.03 -9.32 0.07
C ARG A 68 20.34 -7.98 -0.14
N ARG A 69 19.03 -8.05 -0.42
CA ARG A 69 18.17 -6.86 -0.42
C ARG A 69 18.27 -6.17 0.94
N PRO A 70 18.47 -4.84 0.98
CA PRO A 70 18.36 -4.07 2.21
C PRO A 70 17.03 -4.37 2.90
N HIS A 71 17.06 -4.55 4.21
CA HIS A 71 15.87 -4.79 5.02
C HIS A 71 16.11 -4.30 6.44
N PHE A 72 15.04 -4.22 7.21
CA PHE A 72 15.06 -4.10 8.64
C PHE A 72 14.89 -5.46 9.30
N ALA A 73 15.57 -5.65 10.43
CA ALA A 73 15.35 -6.78 11.31
C ALA A 73 14.89 -6.26 12.67
N HIS A 74 14.01 -7.00 13.35
CA HIS A 74 13.67 -6.69 14.74
C HIS A 74 14.91 -6.81 15.64
N LEU A 75 15.04 -5.90 16.60
CA LEU A 75 16.10 -5.96 17.61
C LEU A 75 15.96 -7.20 18.49
N THR A 76 14.73 -7.49 18.91
CA THR A 76 14.35 -8.69 19.66
C THR A 76 13.40 -9.53 18.83
N ASP A 77 13.32 -10.83 19.09
CA ASP A 77 12.28 -11.65 18.47
C ASP A 77 10.91 -11.18 18.98
N THR A 78 9.99 -10.96 18.06
CA THR A 78 8.64 -10.46 18.34
C THR A 78 7.57 -11.36 17.74
N HIS A 79 7.95 -12.41 17.00
CA HIS A 79 7.03 -13.20 16.18
C HIS A 79 6.10 -12.34 15.30
N CYS A 80 6.57 -11.18 14.86
CA CYS A 80 5.79 -10.30 13.99
C CYS A 80 5.72 -10.88 12.57
N GLU A 81 4.50 -11.18 12.12
CA GLU A 81 4.22 -11.77 10.80
C GLU A 81 3.80 -10.71 9.77
N THR A 82 3.15 -9.64 10.21
CA THR A 82 2.52 -8.63 9.34
C THR A 82 3.41 -7.43 9.01
N GLY A 83 4.56 -7.27 9.67
CA GLY A 83 5.43 -6.10 9.51
C GLY A 83 5.90 -5.86 8.06
N ARG A 84 5.99 -6.91 7.25
CA ARG A 84 6.29 -6.78 5.82
C ARG A 84 5.16 -6.11 5.05
N GLU A 85 3.94 -6.62 5.22
CA GLU A 85 2.77 -6.18 4.45
C GLU A 85 2.35 -4.78 4.87
N THR A 86 2.26 -4.54 6.18
CA THR A 86 2.01 -3.20 6.73
C THR A 86 3.07 -2.21 6.26
N GLY A 87 4.36 -2.57 6.29
CA GLY A 87 5.42 -1.68 5.81
C GLY A 87 5.30 -1.33 4.32
N ILE A 88 4.95 -2.29 3.45
CA ILE A 88 4.75 -2.05 2.02
C ILE A 88 3.54 -1.17 1.78
N HIS A 89 2.42 -1.49 2.43
CA HIS A 89 1.15 -0.77 2.29
C HIS A 89 1.30 0.70 2.66
N LEU A 90 1.89 0.98 3.83
CA LEU A 90 2.09 2.35 4.30
C LEU A 90 3.09 3.11 3.45
N ARG A 91 4.17 2.47 2.99
CA ARG A 91 5.12 3.13 2.09
C ARG A 91 4.46 3.48 0.76
N ALA A 92 3.59 2.62 0.23
CA ALA A 92 2.88 2.89 -1.00
C ALA A 92 1.91 4.08 -0.82
N LYS A 93 1.11 4.12 0.26
CA LYS A 93 0.27 5.28 0.61
C LYS A 93 1.08 6.57 0.62
N GLN A 94 2.17 6.57 1.37
CA GLN A 94 3.05 7.72 1.51
C GLN A 94 3.64 8.18 0.16
N LEU A 95 4.09 7.26 -0.69
CA LEU A 95 4.68 7.61 -1.99
C LEU A 95 3.64 8.22 -2.94
N ILE A 96 2.39 7.73 -2.92
CA ILE A 96 1.33 8.29 -3.77
C ILE A 96 0.98 9.70 -3.31
N VAL A 97 0.84 9.94 -2.00
CA VAL A 97 0.60 11.28 -1.44
C VAL A 97 1.75 12.24 -1.77
N GLU A 98 3.00 11.81 -1.60
CA GLU A 98 4.17 12.68 -1.84
C GLU A 98 4.40 13.02 -3.30
N ARG A 99 4.16 12.05 -4.19
CA ARG A 99 4.45 12.23 -5.61
C ARG A 99 3.27 12.77 -6.39
N ALA A 100 2.05 12.57 -5.87
CA ALA A 100 0.80 12.91 -6.55
C ALA A 100 0.78 12.38 -8.00
N GLU A 101 1.31 11.17 -8.19
CA GLU A 101 1.39 10.51 -9.49
C GLU A 101 1.18 9.00 -9.32
N LEU A 102 0.43 8.39 -10.25
CA LEU A 102 0.13 6.96 -10.24
C LEU A 102 0.06 6.40 -11.65
N LEU A 103 0.64 5.23 -11.90
CA LEU A 103 0.40 4.48 -13.14
C LEU A 103 -0.85 3.63 -12.96
N THR A 104 -1.94 4.00 -13.62
CA THR A 104 -3.15 3.16 -13.66
C THR A 104 -2.94 1.99 -14.62
N PRO A 105 -3.41 0.78 -14.29
CA PRO A 105 -3.32 -0.35 -15.20
C PRO A 105 -4.21 -0.13 -16.43
N ALA A 106 -3.89 -0.82 -17.52
CA ALA A 106 -4.82 -0.91 -18.64
C ALA A 106 -6.05 -1.71 -18.20
N TRP A 107 -7.23 -1.30 -18.65
CA TRP A 107 -8.48 -2.01 -18.47
C TRP A 107 -9.18 -2.16 -19.81
N ASN A 108 -9.55 -3.38 -20.14
CA ASN A 108 -10.27 -3.74 -21.36
C ASN A 108 -11.40 -4.74 -21.07
N GLY A 109 -11.96 -4.68 -19.86
CA GLY A 109 -12.96 -5.61 -19.36
C GLY A 109 -12.40 -6.64 -18.38
N ASP A 110 -13.29 -7.13 -17.52
CA ASP A 110 -13.11 -8.32 -16.70
C ASP A 110 -14.01 -9.45 -17.24
N ARG A 111 -13.50 -10.69 -17.27
CA ARG A 111 -14.23 -11.83 -17.85
C ARG A 111 -15.29 -12.41 -16.93
N LEU A 112 -15.19 -12.20 -15.63
CA LEU A 112 -16.15 -12.71 -14.66
C LEU A 112 -17.25 -11.68 -14.41
N ASP A 113 -16.86 -10.44 -14.10
CA ASP A 113 -17.78 -9.51 -13.42
C ASP A 113 -18.10 -8.25 -14.24
N MET A 114 -17.26 -7.90 -15.21
CA MET A 114 -17.34 -6.61 -15.89
C MET A 114 -16.96 -6.72 -17.37
N PRO A 115 -17.79 -7.40 -18.19
CA PRO A 115 -17.47 -7.67 -19.59
C PRO A 115 -17.28 -6.37 -20.38
N ASN A 116 -16.45 -6.43 -21.41
CA ASN A 116 -16.24 -5.33 -22.34
C ASN A 116 -16.41 -5.83 -23.79
N PRO A 117 -17.42 -5.35 -24.55
CA PRO A 117 -18.36 -4.30 -24.19
C PRO A 117 -19.25 -4.66 -23.00
N ALA A 118 -19.70 -3.64 -22.25
CA ALA A 118 -20.60 -3.82 -21.12
C ALA A 118 -21.89 -4.52 -21.58
N GLN A 119 -22.40 -5.44 -20.76
CA GLN A 119 -23.62 -6.18 -21.04
C GLN A 119 -24.55 -6.10 -19.84
N ALA A 120 -25.83 -5.86 -20.09
CA ALA A 120 -26.87 -5.85 -19.07
C ALA A 120 -28.10 -6.63 -19.55
N ARG A 121 -28.85 -7.20 -18.61
CA ARG A 121 -30.15 -7.83 -18.89
C ARG A 121 -31.27 -6.90 -18.47
N ASP A 122 -32.28 -6.74 -19.33
CA ASP A 122 -33.52 -6.09 -18.94
C ASP A 122 -34.45 -7.03 -18.17
N ASP A 123 -35.58 -6.50 -17.69
CA ASP A 123 -36.59 -7.24 -16.92
C ASP A 123 -37.26 -8.35 -17.75
N GLU A 124 -37.21 -8.28 -19.08
CA GLU A 124 -37.66 -9.35 -19.98
C GLU A 124 -36.56 -10.37 -20.32
N GLY A 125 -35.37 -10.24 -19.72
CA GLY A 125 -34.24 -11.15 -19.89
C GLY A 125 -33.46 -10.98 -21.20
N ARG A 126 -33.73 -9.93 -21.98
CA ARG A 126 -32.98 -9.60 -23.20
C ARG A 126 -31.65 -8.98 -22.82
N ILE A 127 -30.58 -9.39 -23.51
CA ILE A 127 -29.24 -8.86 -23.30
C ILE A 127 -29.06 -7.62 -24.16
N HIS A 128 -28.73 -6.50 -23.50
CA HIS A 128 -28.29 -5.26 -24.13
C HIS A 128 -26.78 -5.18 -24.09
N VAL A 129 -26.17 -4.87 -25.23
CA VAL A 129 -24.72 -4.74 -25.38
C VAL A 129 -24.39 -3.27 -25.61
N GLY A 130 -23.58 -2.71 -24.72
CA GLY A 130 -23.08 -1.35 -24.82
C GLY A 130 -21.92 -1.20 -25.81
N SER A 131 -21.32 -0.01 -25.81
CA SER A 131 -20.09 0.25 -26.55
C SER A 131 -18.88 -0.36 -25.83
N ARG A 132 -17.84 -0.69 -26.60
CA ARG A 132 -16.53 -1.06 -26.04
C ARG A 132 -15.92 0.15 -25.36
N VAL A 133 -15.38 -0.04 -24.16
CA VAL A 133 -14.65 0.97 -23.40
C VAL A 133 -13.28 0.38 -23.06
N ASP A 134 -12.23 0.92 -23.65
CA ASP A 134 -10.85 0.51 -23.39
C ASP A 134 -10.10 1.67 -22.72
N PHE A 135 -9.47 1.40 -21.58
CA PHE A 135 -8.58 2.32 -20.90
C PHE A 135 -7.14 1.80 -21.01
N PRO A 136 -6.22 2.52 -21.67
CA PRO A 136 -4.82 2.13 -21.69
C PRO A 136 -4.17 2.33 -20.31
N ALA A 137 -3.07 1.62 -20.06
CA ALA A 137 -2.23 1.93 -18.91
C ALA A 137 -1.68 3.34 -19.07
N MET A 138 -1.82 4.18 -18.05
CA MET A 138 -1.51 5.61 -18.18
C MET A 138 -0.96 6.16 -16.88
N GLN A 139 0.05 7.03 -17.01
CA GLN A 139 0.52 7.80 -15.87
C GLN A 139 -0.44 8.95 -15.62
N ARG A 140 -1.05 8.94 -14.44
CA ARG A 140 -1.97 9.96 -13.95
C ARG A 140 -1.24 10.91 -13.02
N ARG A 141 -1.47 12.21 -13.22
CA ARG A 141 -1.22 13.22 -12.19
C ARG A 141 -2.44 13.26 -11.30
N LEU A 142 -2.21 13.39 -10.00
CA LEU A 142 -3.24 13.41 -8.99
C LEU A 142 -3.31 14.80 -8.37
N ALA A 143 -4.52 15.25 -8.07
CA ALA A 143 -4.82 16.40 -7.23
C ALA A 143 -5.59 15.94 -5.98
N ASP A 144 -5.58 16.76 -4.94
CA ASP A 144 -6.35 16.56 -3.71
C ASP A 144 -6.24 15.14 -3.13
N VAL A 145 -5.00 14.64 -3.01
CA VAL A 145 -4.75 13.27 -2.52
C VAL A 145 -4.98 13.21 -1.01
N GLU A 146 -6.06 12.53 -0.60
CA GLU A 146 -6.45 12.35 0.79
C GLU A 146 -6.31 10.88 1.20
N ALA A 147 -5.63 10.61 2.31
CA ALA A 147 -5.53 9.27 2.86
C ALA A 147 -6.72 8.93 3.75
N GLU A 148 -7.26 7.73 3.58
CA GLU A 148 -8.26 7.14 4.45
C GLU A 148 -9.52 8.00 4.71
N ARG A 149 -9.95 8.74 3.68
CA ARG A 149 -11.19 9.54 3.70
C ARG A 149 -12.41 8.62 3.79
N GLN A 150 -13.35 8.91 4.68
CA GLN A 150 -14.62 8.17 4.76
C GLN A 150 -15.57 8.64 3.65
N ILE A 151 -16.01 7.73 2.77
CA ILE A 151 -17.00 8.00 1.72
C ILE A 151 -18.20 7.09 1.94
N GLY A 152 -19.28 7.65 2.50
CA GLY A 152 -20.45 6.87 2.88
C GLY A 152 -20.08 5.72 3.84
N GLY A 153 -20.36 4.47 3.44
CA GLY A 153 -20.04 3.26 4.21
C GLY A 153 -18.68 2.61 3.91
N PHE A 154 -17.86 3.20 3.04
CA PHE A 154 -16.59 2.64 2.58
C PHE A 154 -15.43 3.62 2.85
N ARG A 155 -14.24 3.08 3.11
CA ARG A 155 -13.04 3.88 3.43
C ARG A 155 -11.88 3.40 2.55
N PRO A 156 -11.66 4.04 1.38
CA PRO A 156 -10.54 3.69 0.55
C PRO A 156 -9.21 4.00 1.22
N ASP A 157 -8.14 3.32 0.81
CA ASP A 157 -6.78 3.65 1.26
C ASP A 157 -6.41 5.11 0.93
N LEU A 158 -6.72 5.55 -0.29
CA LEU A 158 -6.54 6.92 -0.76
C LEU A 158 -7.70 7.33 -1.68
N VAL A 159 -8.00 8.62 -1.67
CA VAL A 159 -8.88 9.30 -2.63
C VAL A 159 -8.06 10.37 -3.33
N ALA A 160 -8.23 10.51 -4.63
CA ALA A 160 -7.56 11.55 -5.41
C ALA A 160 -8.44 11.99 -6.58
N GLN A 161 -8.13 13.13 -7.19
CA GLN A 161 -8.73 13.60 -8.44
C GLN A 161 -7.71 13.50 -9.58
N ASP A 162 -8.15 13.14 -10.78
CA ASP A 162 -7.42 13.33 -12.03
C ASP A 162 -8.27 14.04 -13.08
N ASP A 163 -7.78 14.15 -14.32
CA ASP A 163 -8.50 14.82 -15.41
C ASP A 163 -9.82 14.12 -15.81
N ASP A 164 -9.97 12.83 -15.48
CA ASP A 164 -11.15 12.01 -15.78
C ASP A 164 -12.13 11.96 -14.58
N GLY A 165 -11.68 12.23 -13.35
CA GLY A 165 -12.52 12.42 -12.17
C GLY A 165 -11.93 11.88 -10.85
N GLU A 166 -12.81 11.45 -9.95
CA GLU A 166 -12.42 10.91 -8.64
C GLU A 166 -11.91 9.47 -8.76
N LEU A 167 -10.72 9.21 -8.22
CA LEU A 167 -10.12 7.90 -8.10
C LEU A 167 -10.18 7.41 -6.65
N LEU A 168 -10.79 6.23 -6.47
CA LEU A 168 -10.73 5.46 -5.23
C LEU A 168 -9.61 4.43 -5.36
N ILE A 169 -8.56 4.56 -4.57
CA ILE A 169 -7.34 3.77 -4.72
C ILE A 169 -7.24 2.80 -3.55
N GLU A 170 -7.14 1.51 -3.87
CA GLU A 170 -6.90 0.42 -2.92
C GLU A 170 -5.54 -0.22 -3.15
N ILE A 171 -4.75 -0.37 -2.08
CA ILE A 171 -3.40 -0.92 -2.17
C ILE A 171 -3.44 -2.38 -1.74
N ARG A 172 -3.48 -3.27 -2.73
CA ARG A 172 -3.40 -4.70 -2.47
C ARG A 172 -1.94 -5.16 -2.33
N VAL A 173 -1.59 -5.70 -1.17
CA VAL A 173 -0.32 -6.39 -0.96
C VAL A 173 -0.60 -7.89 -0.97
N THR A 174 0.00 -8.64 -1.90
CA THR A 174 -0.05 -10.10 -1.92
C THR A 174 1.31 -10.68 -1.55
N HIS A 175 1.34 -11.59 -0.57
CA HIS A 175 2.40 -12.57 -0.48
C HIS A 175 2.22 -13.59 -1.61
N ALA A 176 3.30 -13.92 -2.33
CA ALA A 176 3.42 -15.30 -2.76
C ALA A 176 3.54 -16.13 -1.46
N VAL A 177 2.65 -17.09 -1.29
CA VAL A 177 2.83 -18.13 -0.28
C VAL A 177 4.17 -18.78 -0.61
N ASP A 178 5.15 -18.69 0.29
CA ASP A 178 6.31 -19.57 0.18
C ASP A 178 5.79 -20.99 0.46
N ASP A 179 5.92 -21.88 -0.54
CA ASP A 179 5.67 -23.33 -0.40
C ASP A 179 6.46 -23.94 0.78
#